data_AF-A0A6G1HKS5-F1
#
_entry.id   AF-A0A6G1HKS5-F1
#
_cell.length_a   1.000
_cell.length_b   1.000
_cell.length_c   1.000
_cell.angle_alpha   90.00
_cell.angle_beta   90.00
_cell.angle_gamma   90.00
#
_symmetry.space_group_name_H-M   'P 1'
#
loop_
_entity.id
_entity.type
_entity.pdbx_description
1 polymer ?
#
loop_
_entity_poly.entity_id
_entity_poly.type
_entity_poly.pdbx_seq_one_letter_code
_entity_poly.pdbx_strand_id
1 'polypeptide(L)'
;MELATLSSNWKQLKKTLKVASPKPDSLKRKRSDAPSAPSKRTKPGKKMDSTVPGTAKKVTRQRAKSTNGPLNVVDSEEPERPATSHGTYPATPDAVENEGVSPTALAGRYIALDCEMVGVGPSPDKTSQVARVSLVNFHGHQLYDSYVQPQEPVTDYRTHITGITAQKLKQALPFDEVQSDVRTLLENRILIGHALKNDFEVLRLTHPRDDIRDTARYPKFRAMSAGRTPSLKKLAKEVLGLEIQTSVHSSVEDARACMLLFRQEKAGFEGQHNHRPKAGKGKSAGKKKKGKK
;
A
#
# COMPACT_ATOMS: atom_id res chain seq x y z
N MET A 1 -18.84 -44.50 -0.58
CA MET A 1 -17.39 -44.22 -0.54
C MET A 1 -17.12 -43.30 0.64
N GLU A 2 -16.19 -43.72 1.49
CA GLU A 2 -15.96 -43.25 2.87
C GLU A 2 -15.49 -41.79 2.99
N LEU A 3 -16.00 -41.12 4.02
CA LEU A 3 -15.52 -39.84 4.57
C LEU A 3 -14.30 -40.05 5.48
N ALA A 4 -13.18 -40.54 4.93
CA ALA A 4 -12.03 -40.94 5.73
C ALA A 4 -10.68 -40.39 5.24
N THR A 5 -10.51 -39.07 5.13
CA THR A 5 -9.18 -38.43 5.17
C THR A 5 -9.26 -37.01 5.75
N LEU A 6 -9.60 -36.90 7.03
CA LEU A 6 -9.35 -35.69 7.81
C LEU A 6 -7.93 -35.77 8.39
N SER A 7 -7.09 -34.80 8.02
CA SER A 7 -5.68 -34.72 8.42
C SER A 7 -5.52 -34.72 9.95
N SER A 8 -4.44 -35.37 10.42
CA SER A 8 -4.13 -35.59 11.84
C SER A 8 -4.10 -34.31 12.70
N ASN A 9 -3.87 -33.16 12.09
CA ASN A 9 -3.82 -31.86 12.77
C ASN A 9 -5.22 -31.37 13.23
N TRP A 10 -6.29 -31.75 12.53
CA TRP A 10 -7.67 -31.37 12.90
C TRP A 10 -8.14 -32.08 14.18
N LYS A 11 -7.69 -33.33 14.39
CA LYS A 11 -8.02 -34.10 15.59
C LYS A 11 -7.32 -33.56 16.84
N GLN A 12 -6.10 -33.03 16.69
CA GLN A 12 -5.35 -32.38 17.78
C GLN A 12 -6.00 -31.05 18.19
N LEU A 13 -6.44 -30.23 17.24
CA LEU A 13 -7.08 -28.94 17.51
C LEU A 13 -8.41 -29.07 18.28
N LYS A 14 -9.21 -30.09 17.98
CA LYS A 14 -10.46 -30.39 18.72
C LYS A 14 -10.21 -30.79 20.18
N LYS A 15 -9.04 -31.33 20.51
CA LYS A 15 -8.69 -31.76 21.86
C LYS A 15 -8.31 -30.57 22.76
N THR A 16 -7.69 -29.56 22.19
CA THR A 16 -7.37 -28.28 22.86
C THR A 16 -8.58 -27.38 23.08
N LEU A 17 -9.61 -27.46 22.22
CA LEU A 17 -10.81 -26.61 22.32
C LEU A 17 -11.83 -27.06 23.39
N LYS A 18 -11.66 -28.24 24.01
CA LYS A 18 -12.60 -28.76 25.03
C LYS A 18 -12.27 -28.36 26.48
N VAL A 19 -11.25 -27.53 26.72
CA VAL A 19 -10.79 -27.20 28.08
C VAL A 19 -11.15 -25.77 28.53
N ALA A 20 -11.79 -24.95 27.69
CA ALA A 20 -12.23 -23.62 28.07
C ALA A 20 -13.75 -23.45 27.94
N SER A 21 -14.47 -23.54 29.06
CA SER A 21 -15.85 -23.04 29.16
C SER A 21 -16.13 -22.59 30.60
N PRO A 22 -16.39 -21.29 30.84
CA PRO A 22 -17.19 -20.83 31.97
C PRO A 22 -18.65 -20.65 31.55
N LYS A 23 -19.55 -20.91 32.49
CA LYS A 23 -21.02 -20.93 32.38
C LYS A 23 -21.63 -19.52 32.26
N PRO A 24 -22.86 -19.39 31.73
CA PRO A 24 -23.55 -18.11 31.54
C PRO A 24 -24.23 -17.66 32.84
N ASP A 25 -24.22 -16.36 33.10
CA ASP A 25 -25.08 -15.75 34.12
C ASP A 25 -25.96 -14.66 33.52
N SER A 26 -27.21 -14.68 33.94
CA SER A 26 -28.35 -14.03 33.29
C SER A 26 -28.92 -12.94 34.19
N LEU A 27 -28.99 -11.68 33.76
CA LEU A 27 -29.89 -10.70 34.36
C LEU A 27 -30.50 -9.74 33.33
N LYS A 28 -31.83 -9.62 33.43
CA LYS A 28 -32.77 -8.86 32.60
C LYS A 28 -32.93 -7.41 33.10
N ARG A 29 -33.17 -6.51 32.13
CA ARG A 29 -34.04 -5.31 32.13
C ARG A 29 -33.71 -4.13 33.07
N LYS A 30 -33.58 -2.93 32.49
CA LYS A 30 -34.66 -1.91 32.43
C LYS A 30 -34.31 -0.73 31.51
N ARG A 31 -35.27 -0.31 30.67
CA ARG A 31 -35.31 1.00 30.01
C ARG A 31 -35.89 2.04 30.98
N SER A 32 -35.46 3.30 30.87
CA SER A 32 -36.32 4.45 31.16
C SER A 32 -35.79 5.73 30.48
N ASP A 33 -36.76 6.56 30.12
CA ASP A 33 -36.76 7.72 29.23
C ASP A 33 -35.90 8.94 29.65
N ALA A 34 -35.68 9.80 28.65
CA ALA A 34 -35.25 11.20 28.76
C ALA A 34 -36.31 12.08 29.47
N PRO A 35 -36.01 13.34 29.87
CA PRO A 35 -36.04 14.44 28.89
C PRO A 35 -35.13 15.68 29.14
N SER A 36 -34.93 16.42 28.04
CA SER A 36 -34.86 17.90 27.87
C SER A 36 -33.84 18.81 28.60
N ALA A 37 -33.23 19.66 27.77
CA ALA A 37 -32.35 20.84 27.95
C ALA A 37 -32.97 22.02 28.78
N PRO A 38 -32.47 23.28 28.83
CA PRO A 38 -31.28 23.92 28.19
C PRO A 38 -30.49 24.96 29.04
N SER A 39 -29.35 25.45 28.53
CA SER A 39 -28.98 26.89 28.37
C SER A 39 -27.52 27.30 28.66
N LYS A 40 -26.95 27.96 27.63
CA LYS A 40 -26.24 29.25 27.63
C LYS A 40 -24.94 29.46 28.44
N ARG A 41 -23.87 29.64 27.66
CA ARG A 41 -23.02 30.87 27.54
C ARG A 41 -22.31 31.36 28.83
N THR A 42 -20.98 31.35 28.83
CA THR A 42 -20.10 32.56 28.84
C THR A 42 -18.61 32.18 29.00
N LYS A 43 -17.73 32.89 28.26
CA LYS A 43 -16.32 33.13 28.60
C LYS A 43 -16.27 34.45 29.41
N PRO A 44 -15.25 34.71 30.26
CA PRO A 44 -14.04 35.39 29.75
C PRO A 44 -12.71 35.06 30.48
N GLY A 45 -11.60 35.28 29.77
CA GLY A 45 -10.52 36.13 30.29
C GLY A 45 -9.40 35.58 31.20
N LYS A 46 -8.23 35.35 30.58
CA LYS A 46 -6.92 35.96 30.87
C LYS A 46 -6.10 35.58 32.14
N LYS A 47 -4.95 34.94 31.85
CA LYS A 47 -3.57 35.04 32.42
C LYS A 47 -3.37 34.95 33.95
N MET A 48 -2.48 34.04 34.36
CA MET A 48 -1.32 34.37 35.19
C MET A 48 -0.23 33.29 35.12
N ASP A 49 0.98 33.77 35.32
CA ASP A 49 2.30 33.16 35.17
C ASP A 49 2.72 32.37 36.43
N SER A 50 3.55 31.33 36.28
CA SER A 50 4.50 30.86 37.31
C SER A 50 5.30 29.63 36.85
N THR A 51 6.58 29.90 36.60
CA THR A 51 7.78 29.07 36.79
C THR A 51 7.65 28.07 37.95
N VAL A 52 8.06 26.79 37.80
CA VAL A 52 9.33 26.12 38.22
C VAL A 52 9.33 24.62 37.74
N PRO A 53 10.36 23.74 37.95
CA PRO A 53 11.04 23.05 36.85
C PRO A 53 10.97 21.50 36.89
N GLY A 54 11.50 20.86 35.83
CA GLY A 54 12.18 19.57 35.96
C GLY A 54 11.36 18.30 35.73
N THR A 55 11.55 17.66 34.58
CA THR A 55 12.26 16.37 34.46
C THR A 55 12.11 15.84 33.03
N ALA A 56 13.16 16.04 32.24
CA ALA A 56 13.29 15.42 30.92
C ALA A 56 13.52 13.90 31.11
N LYS A 57 12.53 13.07 30.78
CA LYS A 57 12.76 11.64 30.57
C LYS A 57 13.22 11.43 29.13
N LYS A 58 14.54 11.30 28.99
CA LYS A 58 15.26 10.89 27.78
C LYS A 58 14.88 9.44 27.45
N VAL A 59 13.89 9.24 26.58
CA VAL A 59 13.58 7.90 26.04
C VAL A 59 14.61 7.61 24.95
N THR A 60 15.64 6.88 25.33
CA THR A 60 16.65 6.35 24.42
C THR A 60 16.01 5.22 23.61
N ARG A 61 15.54 5.50 22.39
CA ARG A 61 15.15 4.45 21.45
C ARG A 61 16.41 3.71 21.01
N GLN A 62 16.53 2.45 21.41
CA GLN A 62 17.61 1.59 20.96
C GLN A 62 17.48 1.35 19.46
N ARG A 63 18.53 1.73 18.74
CA ARG A 63 18.76 1.50 17.32
C ARG A 63 18.86 0.00 17.06
N ALA A 64 17.87 -0.57 16.36
CA ALA A 64 18.03 -1.88 15.76
C ALA A 64 19.10 -1.75 14.64
N LYS A 65 20.18 -2.53 14.75
CA LYS A 65 21.21 -2.61 13.72
C LYS A 65 20.59 -3.23 12.48
N SER A 66 20.49 -2.45 11.40
CA SER A 66 20.23 -2.93 10.05
C SER A 66 21.31 -3.95 9.68
N THR A 67 20.93 -5.21 9.55
CA THR A 67 21.74 -6.22 8.88
C THR A 67 21.39 -6.17 7.40
N ASN A 68 22.24 -5.51 6.62
CA ASN A 68 22.21 -5.56 5.16
C ASN A 68 22.42 -7.01 4.70
N GLY A 69 21.32 -7.72 4.45
CA GLY A 69 21.30 -9.00 3.75
C GLY A 69 20.52 -8.85 2.44
N PRO A 70 20.96 -9.46 1.33
CA PRO A 70 20.26 -9.36 0.06
C PRO A 70 18.86 -9.98 0.17
N LEU A 71 17.84 -9.22 -0.23
CA LEU A 71 16.46 -9.71 -0.31
C LEU A 71 16.38 -10.77 -1.41
N ASN A 72 16.31 -12.05 -1.02
CA ASN A 72 16.30 -13.18 -1.94
C ASN A 72 15.11 -13.10 -2.91
N VAL A 73 15.42 -13.10 -4.21
CA VAL A 73 14.46 -13.30 -5.30
C VAL A 73 14.20 -14.81 -5.41
N VAL A 74 13.11 -15.28 -4.84
CA VAL A 74 12.60 -16.62 -5.09
C VAL A 74 11.55 -16.55 -6.20
N ASP A 75 11.91 -17.10 -7.36
CA ASP A 75 10.99 -17.38 -8.46
C ASP A 75 10.32 -18.71 -8.12
N SER A 76 9.03 -18.69 -7.83
CA SER A 76 8.24 -19.88 -7.56
C SER A 76 6.93 -19.75 -8.33
N GLU A 77 6.86 -20.41 -9.48
CA GLU A 77 5.61 -20.62 -10.20
C GLU A 77 4.82 -21.73 -9.52
N GLU A 78 3.59 -21.45 -9.06
CA GLU A 78 2.56 -22.47 -8.80
C GLU A 78 1.18 -21.86 -8.43
N PRO A 79 0.09 -22.67 -8.36
CA PRO A 79 -0.85 -22.99 -9.42
C PRO A 79 -2.13 -22.12 -9.41
N GLU A 80 -2.76 -21.96 -10.59
CA GLU A 80 -4.04 -21.27 -10.78
C GLU A 80 -5.18 -21.95 -9.99
N ARG A 81 -5.90 -21.20 -9.16
CA ARG A 81 -7.16 -21.62 -8.54
C ARG A 81 -8.32 -20.77 -9.08
N PRO A 82 -9.50 -21.36 -9.33
CA PRO A 82 -10.56 -20.70 -10.05
C PRO A 82 -11.21 -19.60 -9.22
N ALA A 83 -11.49 -18.48 -9.89
CA ALA A 83 -12.23 -17.36 -9.35
C ALA A 83 -13.71 -17.73 -9.19
N THR A 84 -14.23 -17.73 -7.96
CA THR A 84 -15.69 -17.73 -7.73
C THR A 84 -16.09 -16.85 -6.56
N SER A 85 -17.26 -16.24 -6.76
CA SER A 85 -18.13 -15.42 -5.89
C SER A 85 -17.74 -13.96 -5.66
N HIS A 86 -18.59 -13.08 -6.20
CA HIS A 86 -18.77 -11.70 -5.79
C HIS A 86 -18.78 -11.59 -4.26
N GLY A 87 -17.85 -10.82 -3.73
CA GLY A 87 -17.64 -10.68 -2.31
C GLY A 87 -16.32 -9.99 -2.09
N THR A 88 -16.32 -9.14 -1.07
CA THR A 88 -15.18 -8.50 -0.41
C THR A 88 -13.81 -9.13 -0.67
N TYR A 89 -12.77 -8.26 -0.74
CA TYR A 89 -11.36 -8.64 -0.90
C TYR A 89 -11.04 -10.01 -0.29
N PRO A 90 -10.40 -10.93 -1.04
CA PRO A 90 -9.95 -12.19 -0.46
C PRO A 90 -9.10 -11.84 0.76
N ALA A 91 -9.48 -12.36 1.93
CA ALA A 91 -8.87 -12.03 3.19
C ALA A 91 -7.39 -12.41 3.19
N THR A 92 -6.52 -11.47 2.83
CA THR A 92 -5.10 -11.47 3.17
C THR A 92 -4.93 -10.70 4.48
N PRO A 93 -4.13 -11.20 5.44
CA PRO A 93 -4.17 -10.74 6.83
C PRO A 93 -3.56 -9.34 7.00
N ASP A 94 -4.06 -8.61 8.02
CA ASP A 94 -3.31 -7.68 8.86
C ASP A 94 -2.37 -6.68 8.16
N ALA A 95 -2.90 -5.85 7.26
CA ALA A 95 -2.19 -4.64 6.87
C ALA A 95 -1.99 -3.76 8.12
N VAL A 96 -0.74 -3.59 8.56
CA VAL A 96 -0.40 -2.78 9.72
C VAL A 96 -0.11 -1.36 9.25
N GLU A 97 -0.96 -0.42 9.64
CA GLU A 97 -0.80 0.98 9.26
C GLU A 97 0.52 1.54 9.81
N ASN A 98 1.31 2.17 8.94
CA ASN A 98 2.59 2.79 9.26
C ASN A 98 3.65 1.81 9.82
N GLU A 99 3.65 0.55 9.36
CA GLU A 99 4.63 -0.48 9.77
C GLU A 99 6.06 -0.18 9.29
N GLY A 100 6.22 0.62 8.23
CA GLY A 100 7.46 0.68 7.46
C GLY A 100 7.63 -0.60 6.65
N VAL A 101 8.85 -1.15 6.58
CA VAL A 101 9.12 -2.42 5.89
C VAL A 101 8.54 -3.58 6.68
N SER A 102 7.73 -4.41 6.04
CA SER A 102 7.16 -5.60 6.67
C SER A 102 8.27 -6.60 7.06
N PRO A 103 8.28 -7.12 8.30
CA PRO A 103 9.30 -8.07 8.75
C PRO A 103 9.10 -9.49 8.20
N THR A 104 7.93 -9.80 7.64
CA THR A 104 7.55 -11.16 7.27
C THR A 104 7.16 -11.32 5.79
N ALA A 105 6.77 -10.23 5.13
CA ALA A 105 6.30 -10.31 3.76
C ALA A 105 7.46 -10.44 2.75
N LEU A 106 7.37 -11.44 1.89
CA LEU A 106 8.32 -11.66 0.80
C LEU A 106 7.89 -10.88 -0.43
N ALA A 107 8.81 -10.06 -0.98
CA ALA A 107 8.52 -9.14 -2.08
C ALA A 107 8.17 -9.82 -3.41
N GLY A 108 8.89 -10.88 -3.79
CA GLY A 108 8.71 -11.54 -5.10
C GLY A 108 8.98 -10.62 -6.30
N ARG A 109 8.70 -11.08 -7.52
CA ARG A 109 9.07 -10.36 -8.75
C ARG A 109 8.19 -9.14 -9.06
N TYR A 110 6.94 -9.14 -8.60
CA TYR A 110 5.92 -8.15 -8.93
C TYR A 110 5.52 -7.38 -7.67
N ILE A 111 5.57 -6.06 -7.74
CA ILE A 111 5.16 -5.16 -6.66
C ILE A 111 4.14 -4.16 -7.19
N ALA A 112 3.07 -3.91 -6.45
CA ALA A 112 2.18 -2.78 -6.69
C ALA A 112 2.46 -1.64 -5.73
N LEU A 113 2.41 -0.41 -6.24
CA LEU A 113 2.65 0.84 -5.52
C LEU A 113 1.42 1.74 -5.62
N ASP A 114 1.10 2.42 -4.53
CA ASP A 114 0.17 3.55 -4.50
C ASP A 114 0.54 4.56 -3.40
N CYS A 115 0.29 5.85 -3.66
CA CYS A 115 0.59 6.94 -2.76
C CYS A 115 -0.65 7.80 -2.46
N GLU A 116 -0.74 8.28 -1.22
CA GLU A 116 -1.61 9.39 -0.85
C GLU A 116 -0.80 10.69 -0.83
N MET A 117 -1.41 11.79 -1.29
CA MET A 117 -0.75 13.09 -1.37
C MET A 117 -1.51 14.18 -0.63
N VAL A 118 -0.76 15.19 -0.17
CA VAL A 118 -1.28 16.43 0.41
C VAL A 118 -0.89 17.63 -0.46
N GLY A 119 -1.67 18.70 -0.39
CA GLY A 119 -1.36 19.99 -0.98
C GLY A 119 -0.36 20.77 -0.13
N VAL A 120 0.65 21.37 -0.78
CA VAL A 120 1.70 22.16 -0.12
C VAL A 120 1.97 23.49 -0.84
N GLY A 121 2.62 24.41 -0.15
CA GLY A 121 3.14 25.66 -0.72
C GLY A 121 2.14 26.83 -0.74
N PRO A 122 2.54 28.01 -1.25
CA PRO A 122 1.78 29.26 -1.12
C PRO A 122 0.50 29.30 -1.97
N SER A 123 0.39 28.41 -2.96
CA SER A 123 -0.84 28.16 -3.72
C SER A 123 -1.33 26.75 -3.37
N PRO A 124 -2.26 26.60 -2.41
CA PRO A 124 -2.83 25.29 -2.09
C PRO A 124 -3.32 24.60 -3.37
N ASP A 125 -3.22 23.27 -3.37
CA ASP A 125 -3.69 22.35 -4.42
C ASP A 125 -2.93 22.32 -5.74
N LYS A 126 -2.02 23.28 -6.01
CA LYS A 126 -1.19 23.24 -7.22
C LYS A 126 0.02 22.32 -7.11
N THR A 127 0.54 22.16 -5.89
CA THR A 127 1.72 21.33 -5.63
C THR A 127 1.33 20.22 -4.68
N SER A 128 1.63 18.98 -5.07
CA SER A 128 1.37 17.80 -4.23
C SER A 128 2.68 17.24 -3.68
N GLN A 129 2.67 16.79 -2.43
CA GLN A 129 3.74 15.99 -1.85
C GLN A 129 3.17 14.71 -1.25
N VAL A 130 3.97 13.64 -1.27
CA VAL A 130 3.60 12.34 -0.69
C VAL A 130 3.38 12.49 0.81
N ALA A 131 2.32 11.85 1.32
CA ALA A 131 1.97 11.80 2.73
C ALA A 131 1.79 10.38 3.26
N ARG A 132 1.52 9.41 2.38
CA ARG A 132 1.57 7.98 2.67
C ARG A 132 1.97 7.21 1.42
N VAL A 133 2.72 6.14 1.57
CA VAL A 133 3.06 5.24 0.46
C VAL A 133 2.90 3.79 0.90
N SER A 134 2.31 2.98 0.03
CA SER A 134 2.07 1.56 0.25
C SER A 134 2.64 0.71 -0.88
N LEU A 135 3.26 -0.41 -0.52
CA LEU A 135 3.74 -1.43 -1.47
C LEU A 135 3.15 -2.79 -1.10
N VAL A 136 2.68 -3.54 -2.09
CA VAL A 136 2.20 -4.92 -1.90
C VAL A 136 2.84 -5.87 -2.91
N ASN A 137 3.02 -7.14 -2.51
CA ASN A 137 3.52 -8.18 -3.41
C ASN A 137 2.42 -8.72 -4.34
N PHE A 138 2.78 -9.68 -5.20
CA PHE A 138 1.85 -10.35 -6.13
C PHE A 138 0.59 -10.94 -5.45
N HIS A 139 0.71 -11.39 -4.21
CA HIS A 139 -0.40 -11.99 -3.46
C HIS A 139 -1.25 -10.94 -2.71
N GLY A 140 -0.86 -9.67 -2.73
CA GLY A 140 -1.53 -8.59 -1.99
C GLY A 140 -1.05 -8.42 -0.55
N HIS A 141 0.02 -9.11 -0.13
CA HIS A 141 0.61 -8.90 1.20
C HIS A 141 1.37 -7.58 1.23
N GLN A 142 1.20 -6.81 2.31
CA GLN A 142 1.88 -5.54 2.52
C GLN A 142 3.39 -5.77 2.68
N LEU A 143 4.17 -5.13 1.81
CA LEU A 143 5.63 -5.07 1.89
C LEU A 143 6.10 -3.81 2.60
N TYR A 144 5.36 -2.72 2.41
CA TYR A 144 5.67 -1.43 3.00
C TYR A 144 4.39 -0.62 3.19
N ASP A 145 4.28 0.07 4.31
CA ASP A 145 3.30 1.15 4.49
C ASP A 145 3.88 2.17 5.47
N SER A 146 3.97 3.44 5.05
CA SER A 146 4.45 4.51 5.93
C SER A 146 3.79 5.83 5.60
N TYR A 147 3.49 6.60 6.64
CA TYR A 147 3.31 8.04 6.54
C TYR A 147 4.65 8.72 6.22
N VAL A 148 4.59 9.77 5.41
CA VAL A 148 5.76 10.49 4.91
C VAL A 148 5.67 11.95 5.33
N GLN A 149 6.75 12.47 5.89
CA GLN A 149 6.81 13.87 6.31
C GLN A 149 6.95 14.76 5.06
N PRO A 150 5.96 15.63 4.77
CA PRO A 150 6.10 16.60 3.68
C PRO A 150 7.26 17.55 3.98
N GLN A 151 8.02 17.88 2.95
CA GLN A 151 9.18 18.79 3.03
C GLN A 151 8.75 20.26 3.05
N GLU A 152 7.53 20.56 2.62
CA GLU A 152 6.93 21.90 2.63
C GLU A 152 5.73 21.95 3.58
N PRO A 153 5.36 23.14 4.10
CA PRO A 153 4.16 23.30 4.91
C PRO A 153 2.89 22.81 4.19
N VAL A 154 2.16 21.92 4.84
CA VAL A 154 0.87 21.41 4.33
C VAL A 154 -0.18 22.51 4.39
N THR A 155 -0.80 22.78 3.26
CA THR A 155 -1.89 23.76 3.12
C THR A 155 -3.25 23.11 2.93
N ASP A 156 -3.30 21.92 2.33
CA ASP A 156 -4.49 21.07 2.31
C ASP A 156 -4.11 19.59 2.55
N TYR A 157 -4.72 18.98 3.56
CA TYR A 157 -4.53 17.56 3.87
C TYR A 157 -5.31 16.63 2.93
N ARG A 158 -6.33 17.16 2.22
CA ARG A 158 -7.24 16.37 1.39
C ARG A 158 -7.88 15.22 2.15
N THR A 159 -8.11 15.39 3.45
CA THR A 159 -8.53 14.32 4.38
C THR A 159 -9.78 13.59 3.92
N HIS A 160 -10.72 14.30 3.28
CA HIS A 160 -11.95 13.73 2.74
C HIS A 160 -11.72 12.74 1.60
N ILE A 161 -10.55 12.79 0.95
CA ILE A 161 -10.11 11.86 -0.10
C ILE A 161 -9.12 10.86 0.50
N THR A 162 -8.04 11.33 1.12
CA THR A 162 -6.86 10.51 1.44
C THR A 162 -6.87 9.92 2.86
N GLY A 163 -7.76 10.40 3.72
CA GLY A 163 -7.76 10.05 5.15
C GLY A 163 -6.52 10.55 5.93
N ILE A 164 -5.66 11.38 5.33
CA ILE A 164 -4.47 11.95 5.98
C ILE A 164 -4.89 13.09 6.92
N THR A 165 -4.30 13.12 8.11
CA THR A 165 -4.53 14.18 9.10
C THR A 165 -3.21 14.67 9.69
N ALA A 166 -3.21 15.89 10.24
CA ALA A 166 -2.07 16.42 10.97
C ALA A 166 -1.59 15.49 12.10
N GLN A 167 -2.52 14.76 12.73
CA GLN A 167 -2.19 13.81 13.80
C GLN A 167 -1.45 12.58 13.28
N LYS A 168 -1.86 12.03 12.13
CA LYS A 168 -1.17 10.91 11.47
C LYS A 168 0.26 11.29 11.08
N LEU A 169 0.45 12.51 10.55
CA LEU A 169 1.78 12.98 10.15
C LEU A 169 2.75 13.22 11.33
N LYS A 170 2.29 13.23 12.59
CA LYS A 170 3.20 13.25 13.75
C LYS A 170 4.03 11.98 13.88
N GLN A 171 3.59 10.88 13.26
CA GLN A 171 4.26 9.59 13.25
C GLN A 171 4.96 9.30 11.91
N ALA A 172 5.01 10.29 11.02
CA ALA A 172 5.59 10.13 9.70
C ALA A 172 7.12 10.01 9.76
N LEU A 173 7.66 9.20 8.86
CA LEU A 173 9.10 9.11 8.64
C LEU A 173 9.59 10.25 7.73
N PRO A 174 10.85 10.67 7.85
CA PRO A 174 11.46 11.62 6.93
C PRO A 174 11.37 11.15 5.47
N PHE A 175 11.11 12.07 4.54
CA PHE A 175 10.98 11.75 3.11
C PHE A 175 12.16 10.93 2.56
N ASP A 176 13.40 11.28 2.91
CA ASP A 176 14.59 10.62 2.38
C ASP A 176 14.71 9.16 2.83
N GLU A 177 14.26 8.84 4.06
CA GLU A 177 14.23 7.48 4.59
C GLU A 177 13.20 6.63 3.82
N VAL A 178 11.98 7.15 3.70
CA VAL A 178 10.91 6.48 2.94
C VAL A 178 11.30 6.29 1.47
N GLN A 179 11.88 7.32 0.84
CA GLN A 179 12.31 7.24 -0.56
C GLN A 179 13.38 6.16 -0.75
N SER A 180 14.34 6.05 0.19
CA SER A 180 15.39 5.03 0.16
C SER A 180 14.81 3.62 0.28
N ASP A 181 13.88 3.41 1.20
CA ASP A 181 13.22 2.12 1.41
C ASP A 181 12.40 1.70 0.19
N VAL A 182 11.57 2.61 -0.34
CA VAL A 182 10.78 2.37 -1.55
C VAL A 182 11.70 2.06 -2.74
N ARG A 183 12.78 2.82 -2.94
CA ARG A 183 13.75 2.55 -4.01
C ARG A 183 14.32 1.14 -3.88
N THR A 184 14.79 0.77 -2.69
CA THR A 184 15.40 -0.54 -2.41
C THR A 184 14.41 -1.67 -2.69
N LEU A 185 13.16 -1.51 -2.29
CA LEU A 185 12.12 -2.51 -2.54
C LEU A 185 11.79 -2.67 -4.02
N LEU A 186 11.87 -1.60 -4.82
CA LEU A 186 11.57 -1.62 -6.25
C LEU A 186 12.73 -2.12 -7.13
N GLU A 187 13.95 -2.17 -6.62
CA GLU A 187 15.14 -2.59 -7.39
C GLU A 187 14.95 -3.98 -8.04
N ASN A 188 15.20 -4.04 -9.35
CA ASN A 188 15.12 -5.25 -10.18
C ASN A 188 13.75 -5.97 -10.15
N ARG A 189 12.66 -5.22 -9.97
CA ARG A 189 11.28 -5.76 -9.94
C ARG A 189 10.39 -5.13 -11.00
N ILE A 190 9.30 -5.81 -11.30
CA ILE A 190 8.23 -5.29 -12.16
C ILE A 190 7.24 -4.53 -11.28
N LEU A 191 7.02 -3.26 -11.62
CA LEU A 191 6.16 -2.34 -10.88
C LEU A 191 4.79 -2.23 -11.53
N ILE A 192 3.76 -2.49 -10.73
CA ILE A 192 2.34 -2.37 -11.07
C ILE A 192 1.80 -1.12 -10.38
N GLY A 193 0.85 -0.43 -11.01
CA GLY A 193 0.11 0.64 -10.35
C GLY A 193 -0.95 1.23 -11.25
N HIS A 194 -1.50 2.38 -10.85
CA HIS A 194 -2.53 3.08 -11.59
C HIS A 194 -2.17 4.56 -11.73
N ALA A 195 -1.85 5.01 -12.95
CA ALA A 195 -1.39 6.37 -13.23
C ALA A 195 -0.10 6.75 -12.47
N LEU A 196 0.86 5.80 -12.43
CA LEU A 196 2.14 5.86 -11.71
C LEU A 196 3.00 7.11 -11.95
N LYS A 197 2.71 7.88 -13.00
CA LYS A 197 3.35 9.18 -13.22
C LYS A 197 3.21 10.08 -11.99
N ASN A 198 2.03 10.07 -11.35
CA ASN A 198 1.74 10.91 -10.19
C ASN A 198 2.58 10.47 -8.97
N ASP A 199 2.66 9.17 -8.72
CA ASP A 199 3.47 8.57 -7.65
C ASP A 199 4.96 8.87 -7.83
N PHE A 200 5.48 8.68 -9.04
CA PHE A 200 6.89 8.96 -9.35
C PHE A 200 7.25 10.43 -9.16
N GLU A 201 6.35 11.35 -9.51
CA GLU A 201 6.57 12.79 -9.34
C GLU A 201 6.72 13.14 -7.86
N VAL A 202 5.82 12.66 -7.00
CA VAL A 202 5.88 12.97 -5.56
C VAL A 202 6.95 12.20 -4.80
N LEU A 203 7.29 11.00 -5.24
CA LEU A 203 8.40 10.21 -4.68
C LEU A 203 9.77 10.64 -5.23
N ARG A 204 9.81 11.44 -6.30
CA ARG A 204 11.05 11.79 -7.03
C ARG A 204 11.86 10.56 -7.44
N LEU A 205 11.15 9.52 -7.88
CA LEU A 205 11.73 8.25 -8.32
C LEU A 205 11.44 8.01 -9.81
N THR A 206 12.22 7.11 -10.42
CA THR A 206 11.97 6.61 -11.76
C THR A 206 12.11 5.10 -11.77
N HIS A 207 11.45 4.43 -12.72
CA HIS A 207 11.55 2.98 -12.89
C HIS A 207 11.78 2.65 -14.38
N PRO A 208 12.51 1.58 -14.73
CA PRO A 208 12.71 1.18 -16.12
C PRO A 208 11.37 1.01 -16.84
N ARG A 209 11.22 1.67 -18.00
CA ARG A 209 9.94 1.68 -18.74
C ARG A 209 9.45 0.29 -19.12
N ASP A 210 10.35 -0.66 -19.33
CA ASP A 210 10.02 -2.03 -19.70
C ASP A 210 9.54 -2.86 -18.50
N ASP A 211 9.78 -2.40 -17.27
CA ASP A 211 9.39 -3.04 -16.01
C ASP A 211 8.17 -2.36 -15.36
N ILE A 212 7.49 -1.45 -16.05
CA ILE A 212 6.25 -0.81 -15.57
C ILE A 212 5.03 -1.50 -16.20
N ARG A 213 4.00 -1.75 -15.39
CA ARG A 213 2.66 -2.22 -15.80
C ARG A 213 1.61 -1.27 -15.20
N ASP A 214 1.34 -0.19 -15.93
CA ASP A 214 0.39 0.85 -15.52
C ASP A 214 -1.03 0.52 -16.01
N THR A 215 -1.92 0.19 -15.06
CA THR A 215 -3.31 -0.19 -15.33
C THR A 215 -4.13 0.96 -15.94
N ALA A 216 -3.79 2.22 -15.65
CA ALA A 216 -4.47 3.38 -16.23
C ALA A 216 -4.18 3.54 -17.74
N ARG A 217 -3.08 2.94 -18.20
CA ARG A 217 -2.60 3.02 -19.59
C ARG A 217 -2.84 1.75 -20.41
N TYR A 218 -3.28 0.67 -19.77
CA TYR A 218 -3.51 -0.61 -20.46
C TYR A 218 -4.64 -0.49 -21.50
N PRO A 219 -4.39 -0.79 -22.80
CA PRO A 219 -5.34 -0.61 -23.88
C PRO A 219 -6.73 -1.21 -23.64
N LYS A 220 -6.82 -2.44 -23.08
CA LYS A 220 -8.10 -3.10 -22.81
C LYS A 220 -8.93 -2.33 -21.78
N PHE A 221 -8.30 -1.82 -20.73
CA PHE A 221 -8.96 -1.02 -19.70
C PHE A 221 -9.35 0.37 -20.23
N ARG A 222 -8.54 0.97 -21.11
CA ARG A 222 -8.91 2.23 -21.78
C ARG A 222 -10.10 2.07 -22.71
N ALA A 223 -10.21 0.94 -23.40
CA ALA A 223 -11.36 0.65 -24.27
C ALA A 223 -12.68 0.68 -23.48
N MET A 224 -12.69 0.22 -22.22
CA MET A 224 -13.85 0.31 -21.32
C MET A 224 -14.26 1.76 -20.97
N SER A 225 -13.38 2.74 -21.22
CA SER A 225 -13.64 4.17 -21.00
C SER A 225 -13.56 4.99 -22.29
N ALA A 226 -13.97 4.40 -23.42
CA ALA A 226 -13.98 5.05 -24.73
C ALA A 226 -12.61 5.66 -25.09
N GLY A 227 -11.54 4.93 -24.78
CA GLY A 227 -10.16 5.35 -25.03
C GLY A 227 -9.61 6.36 -24.03
N ARG A 228 -10.41 6.88 -23.07
CA ARG A 228 -9.94 7.73 -21.97
C ARG A 228 -9.31 6.90 -20.84
N THR A 229 -8.60 7.56 -19.94
CA THR A 229 -8.05 6.93 -18.75
C THR A 229 -9.19 6.55 -17.79
N PRO A 230 -9.42 5.25 -17.51
CA PRO A 230 -10.42 4.82 -16.53
C PRO A 230 -9.96 5.17 -15.11
N SER A 231 -10.89 5.35 -14.16
CA SER A 231 -10.53 5.40 -12.75
C SER A 231 -10.29 3.98 -12.20
N LEU A 232 -9.44 3.87 -11.18
CA LEU A 232 -9.22 2.60 -10.48
C LEU A 232 -10.52 2.03 -9.93
N LYS A 233 -11.36 2.86 -9.31
CA LYS A 233 -12.69 2.49 -8.79
C LYS A 233 -13.60 1.88 -9.86
N LYS A 234 -13.60 2.45 -11.08
CA LYS A 234 -14.37 1.89 -12.20
C LYS A 234 -13.83 0.51 -12.60
N LEU A 235 -12.51 0.37 -12.74
CA LEU A 235 -11.89 -0.90 -13.12
C LEU A 235 -12.11 -1.98 -12.05
N ALA A 236 -11.93 -1.64 -10.76
CA ALA A 236 -12.18 -2.56 -9.67
C ALA A 236 -13.63 -3.08 -9.70
N LYS A 237 -14.60 -2.19 -9.95
CA LYS A 237 -16.01 -2.57 -10.04
C LYS A 237 -16.31 -3.42 -11.28
N GLU A 238 -15.91 -2.99 -12.46
CA GLU A 238 -16.30 -3.64 -13.72
C GLU A 238 -15.50 -4.91 -14.02
N VAL A 239 -14.22 -4.96 -13.65
CA VAL A 239 -13.32 -6.08 -13.96
C VAL A 239 -13.26 -7.09 -12.82
N LEU A 240 -13.22 -6.62 -11.57
CA LEU A 240 -13.06 -7.49 -10.39
C LEU A 240 -14.37 -7.71 -9.62
N GLY A 241 -15.42 -6.92 -9.89
CA GLY A 241 -16.64 -6.94 -9.08
C GLY A 241 -16.41 -6.43 -7.64
N LEU A 242 -15.38 -5.62 -7.42
CA LEU A 242 -15.00 -5.08 -6.11
C LEU A 242 -15.42 -3.62 -5.96
N GLU A 243 -16.01 -3.30 -4.81
CA GLU A 243 -16.23 -1.91 -4.40
C GLU A 243 -15.09 -1.46 -3.50
N ILE A 244 -14.31 -0.49 -3.99
CA ILE A 244 -13.17 0.13 -3.29
C ILE A 244 -13.46 1.61 -3.05
N GLN A 245 -12.68 2.25 -2.18
CA GLN A 245 -12.82 3.69 -1.91
C GLN A 245 -14.28 4.04 -1.54
N THR A 246 -14.88 3.24 -0.65
CA THR A 246 -16.25 3.42 -0.16
C THR A 246 -16.36 4.56 0.85
N SER A 247 -15.24 4.89 1.50
CA SER A 247 -15.09 6.04 2.40
C SER A 247 -13.95 6.94 1.91
N VAL A 248 -12.88 7.07 2.68
CA VAL A 248 -11.60 7.63 2.22
C VAL A 248 -10.81 6.56 1.46
N HIS A 249 -9.86 7.01 0.65
CA HIS A 249 -8.91 6.17 -0.04
C HIS A 249 -7.96 5.51 0.97
N SER A 250 -7.46 4.35 0.59
CA SER A 250 -6.43 3.63 1.30
C SER A 250 -5.41 3.14 0.28
N SER A 251 -4.20 3.67 0.35
CA SER A 251 -3.15 3.26 -0.60
C SER A 251 -2.84 1.76 -0.57
N VAL A 252 -3.05 1.07 0.56
CA VAL A 252 -2.93 -0.40 0.60
C VAL A 252 -4.07 -1.07 -0.19
N GLU A 253 -5.31 -0.60 -0.05
CA GLU A 253 -6.46 -1.09 -0.82
C GLU A 253 -6.25 -0.86 -2.31
N ASP A 254 -5.81 0.34 -2.69
CA ASP A 254 -5.63 0.73 -4.08
C ASP A 254 -4.47 -0.03 -4.74
N ALA A 255 -3.34 -0.21 -4.04
CA ALA A 255 -2.23 -1.06 -4.52
C ALA A 255 -2.67 -2.52 -4.71
N ARG A 256 -3.52 -3.06 -3.82
CA ARG A 256 -4.11 -4.40 -3.96
C ARG A 256 -5.04 -4.49 -5.17
N ALA A 257 -5.91 -3.50 -5.37
CA ALA A 257 -6.78 -3.44 -6.55
C ALA A 257 -5.96 -3.44 -7.84
N CYS A 258 -4.90 -2.63 -7.91
CA CYS A 258 -3.98 -2.59 -9.05
C CYS A 258 -3.34 -3.95 -9.32
N MET A 259 -2.86 -4.63 -8.27
CA MET A 259 -2.26 -5.96 -8.39
C MET A 259 -3.27 -6.99 -8.89
N LEU A 260 -4.51 -6.96 -8.41
CA LEU A 260 -5.58 -7.86 -8.87
C LEU A 260 -5.94 -7.62 -10.34
N LEU A 261 -6.05 -6.36 -10.75
CA LEU A 261 -6.26 -6.00 -12.16
C LEU A 261 -5.12 -6.51 -13.05
N PHE A 262 -3.87 -6.35 -12.61
CA PHE A 262 -2.72 -6.90 -13.31
C PHE A 262 -2.79 -8.42 -13.40
N ARG A 263 -3.11 -9.11 -12.31
CA ARG A 263 -3.22 -10.58 -12.28
C ARG A 263 -4.27 -11.09 -13.26
N GLN A 264 -5.45 -10.47 -13.29
CA GLN A 264 -6.54 -10.82 -14.20
C GLN A 264 -6.10 -10.70 -15.68
N GLU A 265 -5.23 -9.75 -16.00
CA GLU A 265 -4.79 -9.46 -17.36
C GLU A 265 -3.29 -9.74 -17.59
N LYS A 266 -2.67 -10.58 -16.75
CA LYS A 266 -1.20 -10.75 -16.73
C LYS A 266 -0.66 -11.14 -18.10
N ALA A 267 -1.31 -12.09 -18.77
CA ALA A 267 -0.90 -12.53 -20.10
C ALA A 267 -0.93 -11.37 -21.13
N GLY A 268 -1.95 -10.51 -21.07
CA GLY A 268 -2.05 -9.36 -21.97
C GLY A 268 -1.01 -8.27 -21.67
N PHE A 269 -0.72 -8.02 -20.39
CA PHE A 269 0.36 -7.14 -19.97
C PHE A 269 1.74 -7.65 -20.43
N GLU A 270 2.04 -8.93 -20.22
CA GLU A 270 3.34 -9.50 -20.64
C GLU A 270 3.47 -9.61 -22.16
N GLY A 271 2.38 -9.86 -22.88
CA GLY A 271 2.36 -9.85 -24.34
C GLY A 271 2.81 -8.51 -24.93
N GLN A 272 2.34 -7.38 -24.37
CA GLN A 272 2.73 -6.04 -24.83
C GLN A 272 4.22 -5.74 -24.67
N HIS A 273 4.85 -6.33 -23.65
CA HIS A 273 6.25 -6.08 -23.35
C HIS A 273 7.19 -7.06 -24.07
N ASN A 274 6.75 -8.28 -24.35
CA ASN A 274 7.53 -9.25 -25.13
C ASN A 274 7.68 -8.89 -26.62
N HIS A 275 6.74 -8.11 -27.18
CA HIS A 275 6.79 -7.67 -28.58
C HIS A 275 7.62 -6.41 -28.83
N ARG A 276 8.20 -5.80 -27.78
CA ARG A 276 9.08 -4.64 -27.95
C ARG A 276 10.49 -5.15 -28.34
N PRO A 277 11.08 -4.70 -29.45
CA PRO A 277 12.42 -5.14 -29.82
C PRO A 277 13.39 -4.79 -28.70
N LYS A 278 14.04 -5.80 -28.11
CA LYS A 278 15.11 -5.57 -27.13
C LYS A 278 16.18 -4.75 -27.84
N ALA A 279 16.42 -3.53 -27.38
CA ALA A 279 17.50 -2.69 -27.88
C ALA A 279 18.79 -3.53 -27.82
N GLY A 280 19.32 -3.87 -28.99
CA GLY A 280 20.44 -4.79 -29.12
C GLY A 280 21.62 -4.26 -28.31
N LYS A 281 22.19 -5.12 -27.45
CA LYS A 281 23.56 -4.91 -26.94
C LYS A 281 24.45 -4.68 -28.16
N GLY A 282 24.93 -3.45 -28.32
CA GLY A 282 25.83 -3.10 -29.42
C GLY A 282 27.01 -4.07 -29.41
N LYS A 283 27.11 -4.88 -30.46
CA LYS A 283 28.34 -5.63 -30.74
C LYS A 283 29.42 -4.59 -31.01
N SER A 284 30.37 -4.45 -30.09
CA SER A 284 31.60 -3.71 -30.31
C SER A 284 32.33 -4.35 -31.49
N ALA A 285 32.29 -3.67 -32.64
CA ALA A 285 33.04 -4.08 -33.81
C ALA A 285 34.54 -3.90 -33.52
N GLY A 286 35.21 -5.02 -33.26
CA GLY A 286 36.67 -5.08 -33.11
C GLY A 286 37.35 -4.63 -34.39
N LYS A 287 38.02 -3.47 -34.32
CA LYS A 287 38.82 -2.89 -35.40
C LYS A 287 40.09 -3.74 -35.58
N LYS A 288 40.12 -4.62 -36.59
CA LYS A 288 41.35 -5.34 -36.99
C LYS A 288 42.38 -4.33 -37.50
N LYS A 289 43.49 -4.17 -36.77
CA LYS A 289 44.71 -3.50 -37.26
C LYS A 289 45.32 -4.37 -38.37
N LYS A 290 45.38 -3.85 -39.61
CA LYS A 290 46.24 -4.41 -40.66
C LYS A 290 47.68 -4.04 -40.34
N GLY A 291 48.54 -5.05 -40.13
CA GLY A 291 49.98 -4.89 -40.02
C GLY A 291 50.58 -4.50 -41.36
N LYS A 292 51.46 -3.50 -41.34
CA LYS A 292 52.43 -3.21 -42.40
C LYS A 292 53.52 -4.28 -42.37
N LYS A 293 53.78 -4.91 -43.50
CA LYS A 293 55.09 -5.45 -43.88
C LYS A 293 55.26 -5.17 -45.35
#